data_AF-A0A917TGK4-F1
#
_entry.id   AF-A0A917TGK4-F1
#
_cell.length_a   1.000
_cell.length_b   1.000
_cell.length_c   1.000
_cell.angle_alpha   90.00
_cell.angle_beta   90.00
_cell.angle_gamma   90.00
#
_symmetry.space_group_name_H-M   'P 1'
#
loop_
_entity.id
_entity.type
_entity.pdbx_description
1 polymer ?
#
loop_
_entity_poly.entity_id
_entity_poly.type
_entity_poly.pdbx_seq_one_letter_code
_entity_poly.pdbx_strand_id
1 'polypeptide(L)'
;MNATDAPDPATTSSPADLAALRAEAARLFAAHDAMAAEHAAKVRTRTEERTAAFAADRAAAAAEDGAYEALDQAEAAHRADPTDPGLAAAVRTAEAAWETARVEADAAARAARDVAARQASEVGAETEALLELGAQARAVQDAAYFTASPASTP
;
A
#
# COMPACT_ATOMS: atom_id res chain seq x y z
N MET A 1 -57.89 21.37 -37.43
CA MET A 1 -57.23 20.71 -38.58
C MET A 1 -56.05 21.59 -38.97
N ASN A 2 -54.78 21.21 -38.91
CA ASN A 2 -54.14 19.93 -38.60
C ASN A 2 -52.70 20.15 -38.10
N ALA A 3 -52.29 19.19 -37.26
CA ALA A 3 -50.95 18.60 -37.14
C ALA A 3 -49.79 19.48 -36.65
N THR A 4 -49.63 19.46 -35.32
CA THR A 4 -48.41 19.65 -34.54
C THR A 4 -47.31 18.68 -35.01
N ASP A 5 -46.14 19.20 -35.38
CA ASP A 5 -44.89 18.45 -35.49
C ASP A 5 -44.57 17.82 -34.12
N ALA A 6 -44.81 16.52 -33.98
CA ALA A 6 -44.32 15.74 -32.86
C ALA A 6 -42.89 15.28 -33.19
N PRO A 7 -41.90 15.51 -32.33
CA PRO A 7 -40.57 14.94 -32.52
C PRO A 7 -40.67 13.41 -32.46
N ASP A 8 -40.11 12.76 -33.47
CA ASP A 8 -40.03 11.30 -33.61
C ASP A 8 -39.32 10.67 -32.38
N PRO A 9 -39.98 9.81 -31.58
CA PRO A 9 -39.38 9.23 -30.37
C PRO A 9 -38.48 8.02 -30.65
N ALA A 10 -38.21 7.69 -31.91
CA ALA A 10 -37.42 6.52 -32.27
C ALA A 10 -35.93 6.85 -32.45
N THR A 11 -35.22 7.22 -31.37
CA THR A 11 -33.78 6.96 -31.33
C THR A 11 -33.58 5.45 -31.20
N THR A 12 -33.75 4.75 -32.33
CA THR A 12 -33.42 3.33 -32.45
C THR A 12 -31.93 3.21 -32.21
N SER A 13 -31.56 2.73 -31.03
CA SER A 13 -30.18 2.37 -30.70
C SER A 13 -29.62 1.50 -31.83
N SER A 14 -28.59 2.00 -32.50
CA SER A 14 -28.05 1.40 -33.72
C SER A 14 -27.22 0.15 -33.36
N PRO A 15 -27.11 -0.86 -34.25
CA PRO A 15 -26.10 -1.91 -34.13
C PRO A 15 -24.66 -1.35 -33.94
N ALA A 16 -24.41 -0.13 -34.43
CA ALA A 16 -23.15 0.59 -34.19
C ALA A 16 -22.94 0.97 -32.72
N ASP A 17 -24.01 1.30 -31.98
CA ASP A 17 -23.95 1.67 -30.56
C ASP A 17 -23.62 0.44 -29.69
N LEU A 18 -24.23 -0.72 -30.00
CA LEU A 18 -23.89 -1.98 -29.35
C LEU A 18 -22.45 -2.43 -29.66
N ALA A 19 -21.96 -2.21 -30.88
CA ALA A 19 -20.58 -2.52 -31.24
C ALA A 19 -19.58 -1.63 -30.49
N ALA A 20 -19.88 -0.34 -30.34
CA ALA A 20 -19.09 0.59 -29.56
C ALA A 20 -19.03 0.20 -28.08
N LEU A 21 -20.17 -0.15 -27.47
CA LEU A 21 -20.23 -0.60 -26.07
C LEU A 21 -19.44 -1.90 -25.84
N ARG A 22 -19.46 -2.84 -26.79
CA ARG A 22 -18.63 -4.07 -26.72
C ARG A 22 -17.14 -3.77 -26.82
N ALA A 23 -16.74 -2.84 -27.69
CA ALA A 23 -15.36 -2.41 -27.81
C ALA A 23 -14.87 -1.74 -26.51
N GLU A 24 -15.71 -0.91 -25.91
CA GLU A 24 -15.40 -0.25 -24.64
C GLU A 24 -15.31 -1.26 -23.49
N ALA A 25 -16.23 -2.24 -23.41
CA ALA A 25 -16.13 -3.33 -22.43
C ALA A 25 -14.82 -4.11 -22.58
N ALA A 26 -14.42 -4.45 -23.82
CA ALA A 26 -13.16 -5.13 -24.09
C ALA A 26 -11.94 -4.30 -23.66
N ARG A 27 -11.97 -2.98 -23.87
CA ARG A 27 -10.93 -2.05 -23.41
C ARG A 27 -10.81 -2.05 -21.88
N LEU A 28 -11.94 -2.02 -21.17
CA LEU A 28 -11.97 -2.03 -19.70
C LEU A 28 -11.45 -3.34 -19.12
N PHE A 29 -11.79 -4.49 -19.71
CA PHE A 29 -11.22 -5.79 -19.31
C PHE A 29 -9.71 -5.87 -19.56
N ALA A 30 -9.23 -5.37 -20.70
CA ALA A 30 -7.80 -5.33 -20.97
C ALA A 30 -7.05 -4.42 -19.98
N ALA A 31 -7.65 -3.29 -19.58
CA ALA A 31 -7.10 -2.41 -18.55
C ALA A 31 -7.03 -3.11 -17.18
N HIS A 32 -8.06 -3.88 -16.81
CA HIS A 32 -8.07 -4.68 -15.60
C HIS A 32 -6.93 -5.70 -15.58
N ASP A 33 -6.78 -6.45 -16.67
CA ASP A 33 -5.75 -7.49 -16.77
C ASP A 33 -4.33 -6.90 -16.72
N ALA A 34 -4.13 -5.71 -17.31
CA ALA A 34 -2.88 -4.98 -17.21
C ALA A 34 -2.56 -4.57 -15.76
N MET A 35 -3.54 -4.04 -15.01
CA MET A 35 -3.38 -3.69 -13.60
C MET A 35 -3.09 -4.94 -12.73
N ALA A 36 -3.78 -6.05 -12.98
CA ALA A 36 -3.55 -7.31 -12.27
C ALA A 36 -2.12 -7.85 -12.50
N ALA A 37 -1.62 -7.78 -13.74
CA ALA A 37 -0.25 -8.16 -14.08
C ALA A 37 0.78 -7.25 -13.40
N GLU A 38 0.53 -5.95 -13.36
CA GLU A 38 1.38 -4.97 -12.67
C GLU A 38 1.44 -5.26 -11.16
N HIS A 39 0.31 -5.53 -10.51
CA HIS A 39 0.30 -5.95 -9.11
C HIS A 39 1.13 -7.21 -8.88
N ALA A 40 0.90 -8.25 -9.69
CA ALA A 40 1.63 -9.51 -9.56
C ALA A 40 3.15 -9.29 -9.67
N ALA A 41 3.60 -8.41 -10.56
CA ALA A 41 4.99 -8.05 -10.71
C ALA A 41 5.57 -7.33 -9.47
N LYS A 42 4.77 -6.46 -8.82
CA LYS A 42 5.20 -5.68 -7.64
C LYS A 42 5.19 -6.48 -6.34
N VAL A 43 4.33 -7.50 -6.20
CA VAL A 43 4.14 -8.26 -4.95
C VAL A 43 5.45 -8.83 -4.40
N ARG A 44 6.28 -9.41 -5.27
CA ARG A 44 7.57 -9.99 -4.85
C ARG A 44 8.48 -8.91 -4.27
N THR A 45 8.70 -7.82 -5.02
CA THR A 45 9.57 -6.72 -4.61
C THR A 45 9.10 -6.07 -3.31
N ARG A 46 7.79 -5.80 -3.18
CA ARG A 46 7.21 -5.27 -1.93
C ARG A 46 7.44 -6.19 -0.75
N THR A 47 7.28 -7.50 -0.96
CA THR A 47 7.48 -8.50 0.08
C THR A 47 8.93 -8.56 0.54
N GLU A 48 9.87 -8.56 -0.40
CA GLU A 48 11.32 -8.55 -0.12
C GLU A 48 11.72 -7.30 0.66
N GLU A 49 11.32 -6.12 0.18
CA GLU A 49 11.60 -4.84 0.83
C GLU A 49 11.04 -4.79 2.26
N ARG A 50 9.77 -5.14 2.42
CA ARG A 50 9.10 -5.17 3.73
C ARG A 50 9.80 -6.14 4.68
N THR A 51 10.16 -7.32 4.18
CA THR A 51 10.85 -8.35 4.98
C THR A 51 12.21 -7.85 5.44
N ALA A 52 12.98 -7.23 4.54
CA ALA A 52 14.27 -6.65 4.87
C ALA A 52 14.16 -5.53 5.91
N ALA A 53 13.20 -4.61 5.75
CA ALA A 53 12.99 -3.51 6.68
C ALA A 53 12.63 -4.02 8.10
N PHE A 54 11.71 -4.98 8.22
CA PHE A 54 11.36 -5.57 9.52
C PHE A 54 12.47 -6.44 10.11
N ALA A 55 13.31 -7.06 9.27
CA ALA A 55 14.48 -7.77 9.76
C ALA A 55 15.53 -6.81 10.34
N ALA A 56 15.75 -5.67 9.69
CA ALA A 56 16.64 -4.62 10.17
C ALA A 56 16.13 -4.00 11.49
N ASP A 57 14.82 -3.69 11.57
CA ASP A 57 14.16 -3.21 12.79
C ASP A 57 14.37 -4.17 13.97
N ARG A 58 14.08 -5.47 13.78
CA ARG A 58 14.31 -6.49 14.82
C ARG A 58 15.77 -6.62 15.22
N ALA A 59 16.70 -6.55 14.26
CA ALA A 59 18.12 -6.67 14.54
C ALA A 59 18.63 -5.46 15.35
N ALA A 60 18.16 -4.26 15.02
CA ALA A 60 18.52 -3.04 15.73
C ALA A 60 17.94 -3.02 17.15
N ALA A 61 16.69 -3.43 17.33
CA ALA A 61 16.09 -3.59 18.65
C ALA A 61 16.85 -4.60 19.53
N ALA A 62 17.24 -5.75 18.97
CA ALA A 62 18.04 -6.73 19.70
C ALA A 62 19.44 -6.20 20.06
N ALA A 63 20.03 -5.34 19.23
CA ALA A 63 21.30 -4.67 19.53
C ALA A 63 21.15 -3.62 20.64
N GLU A 64 20.06 -2.85 20.64
CA GLU A 64 19.72 -1.91 21.71
C GLU A 64 19.53 -2.64 23.05
N ASP A 65 18.75 -3.73 23.07
CA ASP A 65 18.55 -4.55 24.26
C ASP A 65 19.89 -5.06 24.82
N GLY A 66 20.76 -5.61 23.96
CA GLY A 66 22.08 -6.09 24.37
C GLY A 66 23.00 -4.97 24.89
N ALA A 67 22.92 -3.77 24.31
CA ALA A 67 23.68 -2.62 24.79
C ALA A 67 23.15 -2.10 26.14
N TYR A 68 21.83 -2.16 26.35
CA TYR A 68 21.22 -1.81 27.63
C TYR A 68 21.61 -2.81 28.74
N GLU A 69 21.60 -4.11 28.45
CA GLU A 69 22.07 -5.13 29.40
C GLU A 69 23.54 -4.92 29.79
N ALA A 70 24.39 -4.53 28.83
CA ALA A 70 25.80 -4.22 29.10
C ALA A 70 25.96 -2.96 29.99
N LEU A 71 25.11 -1.95 29.80
CA LEU A 71 25.07 -0.76 30.65
C LEU A 71 24.65 -1.12 32.08
N ASP A 72 23.57 -1.88 32.26
CA ASP A 72 23.10 -2.32 33.58
C ASP A 72 24.19 -3.11 34.34
N GLN A 73 24.91 -3.98 33.64
CA GLN A 73 26.05 -4.72 34.20
C GLN A 73 27.21 -3.80 34.61
N ALA A 74 27.56 -2.83 33.77
CA ALA A 74 28.62 -1.86 34.08
C ALA A 74 28.27 -1.00 35.29
N GLU A 75 27.01 -0.56 35.38
CA GLU A 75 26.51 0.20 36.52
C GLU A 75 26.50 -0.63 37.80
N ALA A 76 26.06 -1.90 37.73
CA ALA A 76 26.09 -2.81 38.86
C ALA A 76 27.52 -3.05 39.38
N ALA A 77 28.48 -3.24 38.47
CA ALA A 77 29.89 -3.38 38.82
C ALA A 77 30.44 -2.11 39.49
N HIS A 78 30.19 -0.93 38.91
CA HIS A 78 30.62 0.34 39.49
C HIS A 78 29.98 0.60 40.87
N ARG A 79 28.72 0.18 41.08
CA ARG A 79 28.07 0.26 42.39
C ARG A 79 28.73 -0.63 43.45
N ALA A 80 29.32 -1.76 43.03
CA ALA A 80 30.04 -2.67 43.91
C ALA A 80 31.43 -2.15 44.31
N ASP A 81 32.11 -1.43 43.41
CA ASP A 81 33.35 -0.68 43.72
C ASP A 81 33.32 0.72 43.09
N PRO A 82 32.77 1.72 43.81
CA PRO A 82 32.63 3.07 43.28
C PRO A 82 33.95 3.84 43.23
N THR A 83 35.01 3.34 43.86
CA THR A 83 36.32 4.01 43.90
C THR A 83 37.22 3.62 42.73
N ASP A 84 36.88 2.56 42.00
CA ASP A 84 37.62 2.13 40.82
C ASP A 84 37.32 3.06 39.61
N PRO A 85 38.30 3.85 39.14
CA PRO A 85 38.13 4.72 37.98
C PRO A 85 37.93 3.95 36.66
N GLY A 86 38.37 2.69 36.59
CA GLY A 86 38.16 1.80 35.44
C GLY A 86 36.68 1.44 35.27
N LEU A 87 35.98 1.15 36.37
CA LEU A 87 34.54 0.86 36.35
C LEU A 87 33.73 2.10 35.97
N ALA A 88 34.11 3.28 36.48
CA ALA A 88 33.49 4.54 36.05
C ALA A 88 33.68 4.81 34.54
N ALA A 89 34.83 4.43 33.97
CA ALA A 89 35.06 4.53 32.53
C ALA A 89 34.26 3.50 31.71
N ALA A 90 34.08 2.30 32.25
CA ALA A 90 33.25 1.26 31.63
C ALA A 90 31.79 1.70 31.52
N VAL A 91 31.22 2.29 32.58
CA VAL A 91 29.84 2.85 32.55
C VAL A 91 29.68 3.87 31.43
N ARG A 92 30.57 4.88 31.34
CA ARG A 92 30.49 5.90 30.27
C ARG A 92 30.59 5.29 28.87
N THR A 93 31.37 4.24 28.72
CA THR A 93 31.53 3.53 27.43
C THR A 93 30.25 2.77 27.08
N ALA A 94 29.67 2.07 28.05
CA ALA A 94 28.42 1.33 27.87
C ALA A 94 27.23 2.28 27.61
N GLU A 95 27.18 3.44 28.29
CA GLU A 95 26.17 4.47 28.08
C GLU A 95 26.24 5.03 26.66
N ALA A 96 27.44 5.35 26.17
CA ALA A 96 27.62 5.82 24.79
C ALA A 96 27.25 4.75 23.75
N ALA A 97 27.54 3.47 24.03
CA ALA A 97 27.16 2.36 23.17
C ALA A 97 25.64 2.16 23.12
N TRP A 98 24.97 2.19 24.28
CA TRP A 98 23.51 2.11 24.37
C TRP A 98 22.83 3.27 23.65
N GLU A 99 23.30 4.51 23.86
CA GLU A 99 22.71 5.68 23.18
C GLU A 99 22.85 5.58 21.65
N THR A 100 23.99 5.07 21.17
CA THR A 100 24.19 4.80 19.73
C THR A 100 23.20 3.75 19.23
N ALA A 101 23.11 2.61 19.92
CA ALA A 101 22.21 1.52 19.54
C ALA A 101 20.73 1.94 19.56
N ARG A 102 20.33 2.75 20.55
CA ARG A 102 18.99 3.34 20.66
C ARG A 102 18.64 4.23 19.47
N VAL A 103 19.55 5.11 19.06
CA VAL A 103 19.34 5.97 17.88
C VAL A 103 19.23 5.14 16.61
N GLU A 104 20.03 4.09 16.47
CA GLU A 104 19.97 3.16 15.34
C GLU A 104 18.66 2.36 15.31
N ALA A 105 18.20 1.85 16.45
CA ALA A 105 16.92 1.16 16.60
C ALA A 105 15.75 2.07 16.23
N ASP A 106 15.75 3.31 16.75
CA ASP A 106 14.77 4.34 16.40
C ASP A 106 14.74 4.64 14.89
N ALA A 107 15.91 4.70 14.24
CA ALA A 107 16.02 4.92 12.82
C ALA A 107 15.49 3.73 12.00
N ALA A 108 15.84 2.50 12.39
CA ALA A 108 15.36 1.28 11.75
C ALA A 108 13.84 1.13 11.89
N ALA A 109 13.28 1.43 13.06
CA ALA A 109 11.85 1.41 13.32
C ALA A 109 11.10 2.43 12.46
N ARG A 110 11.64 3.66 12.30
CA ARG A 110 11.08 4.66 11.38
C ARG A 110 11.11 4.17 9.94
N ALA A 111 12.24 3.65 9.47
CA ALA A 111 12.37 3.13 8.12
C ALA A 111 11.37 1.99 7.84
N ALA A 112 11.18 1.06 8.78
CA ALA A 112 10.19 -0.01 8.65
C ALA A 112 8.75 0.51 8.57
N ARG A 113 8.41 1.53 9.38
CA ARG A 113 7.09 2.20 9.31
C ARG A 113 6.88 2.92 7.99
N ASP A 114 7.90 3.60 7.47
CA ASP A 114 7.83 4.32 6.20
C ASP A 114 7.59 3.37 5.02
N VAL A 115 8.28 2.21 5.02
CA VAL A 115 8.03 1.14 4.03
C VAL A 115 6.59 0.65 4.13
N ALA A 116 6.11 0.36 5.34
CA ALA A 116 4.74 -0.13 5.55
C ALA A 116 3.68 0.90 5.13
N ALA A 117 3.87 2.17 5.48
CA ALA A 117 2.95 3.27 5.14
C ALA A 117 2.90 3.51 3.63
N ARG A 118 4.07 3.54 2.96
CA ARG A 118 4.15 3.68 1.51
C ARG A 118 3.41 2.54 0.81
N GLN A 119 3.69 1.29 1.19
CA GLN A 119 3.03 0.13 0.59
C GLN A 119 1.52 0.11 0.84
N ALA A 120 1.05 0.55 2.02
CA ALA A 120 -0.38 0.69 2.30
C ALA A 120 -1.03 1.76 1.41
N SER A 121 -0.37 2.91 1.20
CA SER A 121 -0.86 3.97 0.31
C SER A 121 -0.93 3.49 -1.15
N GLU A 122 0.08 2.75 -1.61
CA GLU A 122 0.09 2.20 -2.97
C GLU A 122 -1.06 1.23 -3.17
N VAL A 123 -1.27 0.28 -2.25
CA VAL A 123 -2.40 -0.66 -2.30
C VAL A 123 -3.75 0.07 -2.26
N GLY A 124 -3.84 1.15 -1.48
CA GLY A 124 -5.04 2.00 -1.42
C GLY A 124 -5.37 2.62 -2.79
N ALA A 125 -4.40 3.29 -3.41
CA ALA A 125 -4.57 3.90 -4.73
C ALA A 125 -4.88 2.87 -5.82
N GLU A 126 -4.21 1.72 -5.76
CA GLU A 126 -4.42 0.58 -6.64
C GLU A 126 -5.84 -0.01 -6.51
N THR A 127 -6.35 -0.11 -5.28
CA THR A 127 -7.71 -0.56 -4.99
C THR A 127 -8.74 0.45 -5.50
N GLU A 128 -8.52 1.74 -5.28
CA GLU A 128 -9.40 2.81 -5.77
C GLU A 128 -9.52 2.77 -7.30
N ALA A 129 -8.39 2.65 -8.00
CA ALA A 129 -8.37 2.54 -9.45
C ALA A 129 -9.13 1.29 -9.96
N LEU A 130 -9.02 0.15 -9.28
CA LEU A 130 -9.79 -1.06 -9.62
C LEU A 130 -11.30 -0.88 -9.39
N LEU A 131 -11.70 -0.19 -8.32
CA LEU A 131 -13.10 0.09 -8.04
C LEU A 131 -13.70 1.04 -9.09
N GLU A 132 -12.95 2.07 -9.49
CA GLU A 132 -13.36 2.98 -10.55
C GLU A 132 -13.53 2.24 -11.88
N LEU A 133 -12.57 1.38 -12.23
CA LEU A 133 -12.65 0.55 -13.43
C LEU A 133 -13.86 -0.39 -13.41
N GLY A 134 -14.17 -0.99 -12.24
CA GLY A 134 -15.36 -1.80 -12.05
C GLY A 134 -16.67 -1.01 -12.21
N ALA A 135 -16.71 0.23 -11.72
CA ALA A 135 -17.85 1.12 -11.91
C ALA A 135 -18.07 1.48 -13.39
N GLN A 136 -16.98 1.78 -14.13
CA GLN A 136 -17.03 2.02 -15.58
C GLN A 136 -17.52 0.77 -16.34
N ALA A 137 -17.01 -0.41 -15.99
CA ALA A 137 -17.41 -1.66 -16.63
C ALA A 137 -18.90 -1.95 -16.41
N ARG A 138 -19.41 -1.70 -15.19
CA ARG A 138 -20.83 -1.84 -14.88
C ARG A 138 -21.69 -0.87 -15.68
N ALA A 139 -21.29 0.40 -15.77
CA ALA A 139 -22.01 1.40 -16.55
C ALA A 139 -22.13 1.01 -18.03
N VAL A 140 -21.05 0.46 -18.61
CA VAL A 140 -21.05 -0.03 -19.99
C VAL A 140 -21.94 -1.27 -20.17
N GLN A 141 -21.95 -2.18 -19.18
CA GLN A 141 -22.85 -3.34 -19.19
C GLN A 141 -24.33 -2.93 -19.10
N ASP A 142 -24.65 -2.01 -18.20
CA ASP A 142 -26.01 -1.48 -18.04
C ASP A 142 -26.47 -0.80 -19.34
N ALA A 143 -25.62 0.04 -19.93
CA ALA A 143 -25.90 0.67 -21.23
C ALA A 143 -26.14 -0.39 -22.32
N ALA A 144 -25.27 -1.41 -22.44
CA ALA A 144 -25.44 -2.46 -23.44
C ALA A 144 -26.74 -3.26 -23.24
N TYR A 145 -27.15 -3.50 -21.99
CA TYR A 145 -28.41 -4.17 -21.66
C TYR A 145 -29.62 -3.35 -22.12
N PHE A 146 -29.67 -2.06 -21.78
CA PHE A 146 -30.78 -1.19 -22.17
C PHE A 146 -30.83 -0.91 -23.68
N THR A 147 -29.66 -0.78 -24.33
CA THR A 147 -29.54 -0.67 -25.80
C THR A 147 -30.00 -1.94 -26.52
N ALA A 148 -29.82 -3.13 -25.91
CA ALA A 148 -30.25 -4.40 -26.49
C ALA A 148 -31.71 -4.77 -26.19
N SER A 149 -32.33 -4.20 -25.15
CA SER A 149 -33.72 -4.46 -24.73
C SER A 149 -34.57 -3.18 -24.74
N PRO A 150 -35.11 -2.76 -25.89
CA PRO A 150 -35.91 -1.52 -26.00
C PRO A 150 -37.27 -1.57 -25.29
N ALA A 151 -37.69 -2.74 -24.75
CA ALA A 151 -39.02 -2.97 -24.19
C ALA A 151 -39.11 -2.76 -22.65
N SER A 152 -38.13 -2.13 -22.01
CA SER A 152 -38.18 -1.87 -20.56
C SER A 152 -37.79 -0.43 -20.24
N THR A 153 -38.72 0.47 -20.49
CA THR A 153 -38.72 1.82 -19.90
C THR A 153 -40.06 1.97 -19.16
N PRO A 154 -40.10 2.35 -17.87
CA PRO A 154 -41.35 2.73 -17.20
C PRO A 154 -41.95 4.01 -17.79
#